data_AF-A0A967WWM8-F1
#
_entry.id   AF-A0A967WWM8-F1
#
_cell.length_a   1.000
_cell.length_b   1.000
_cell.length_c   1.000
_cell.angle_alpha   90.00
_cell.angle_beta   90.00
_cell.angle_gamma   90.00
#
_symmetry.space_group_name_H-M   'P 1'
#
loop_
_entity.id
_entity.type
_entity.pdbx_description
1 polymer ?
#
loop_
_entity_poly.entity_id
_entity_poly.type
_entity_poly.pdbx_seq_one_letter_code
_entity_poly.pdbx_strand_id
1 'polypeptide(L)' 'LEEAVEMAARLARPGDVVLLSPGGTSFDAFRDFAERGDRFKELVRQLAAGT' A
#
# COMPACT_ATOMS: atom_id res chain seq x y z
N LEU A 1 -6.44 3.70 -0.36
CA LEU A 1 -5.19 2.91 -0.23
C LEU A 1 -4.73 2.40 -1.59
N GLU A 2 -5.60 1.75 -2.37
CA GLU A 2 -5.34 1.34 -3.76
C GLU A 2 -4.68 2.44 -4.60
N GLU A 3 -5.34 3.59 -4.72
CA GLU A 3 -4.82 4.73 -5.51
C GLU A 3 -3.43 5.18 -5.07
N ALA A 4 -3.16 5.19 -3.76
CA ALA A 4 -1.83 5.56 -3.23
C ALA A 4 -0.77 4.52 -3.60
N VAL A 5 -1.11 3.22 -3.59
CA VAL A 5 -0.22 2.14 -4.01
C VAL A 5 0.05 2.22 -5.52
N GLU A 6 -0.98 2.41 -6.34
CA GLU A 6 -0.82 2.60 -7.79
C GLU A 6 0.06 3.80 -8.12
N MET A 7 -0.18 4.93 -7.45
CA MET A 7 0.61 6.14 -7.67
C MET A 7 2.06 5.95 -7.23
N ALA A 8 2.30 5.34 -6.06
CA ALA A 8 3.64 5.03 -5.59
C ALA A 8 4.39 4.11 -6.57
N ALA A 9 3.71 3.09 -7.12
CA ALA A 9 4.30 2.18 -8.10
C ALA A 9 4.69 2.89 -9.41
N ARG A 10 3.89 3.87 -9.86
CA ARG A 10 4.20 4.67 -11.06
C ARG A 10 5.37 5.64 -10.84
N LEU A 11 5.55 6.13 -9.62
CA LEU A 11 6.56 7.16 -9.29
C LEU A 11 7.90 6.58 -8.82
N ALA A 12 7.88 5.42 -8.15
CA ALA A 12 9.07 4.80 -7.59
C ALA A 12 10.05 4.34 -8.67
N ARG A 13 11.34 4.43 -8.37
CA ARG A 13 12.45 4.03 -9.23
C ARG A 13 13.28 2.92 -8.57
N PRO A 14 14.10 2.17 -9.34
CA PRO A 14 15.04 1.22 -8.75
C PRO A 14 15.92 1.90 -7.70
N GLY A 15 15.93 1.33 -6.49
CA GLY A 15 16.66 1.87 -5.33
C GLY A 15 15.80 2.64 -4.33
N ASP A 16 14.57 3.02 -4.70
CA ASP A 16 13.64 3.69 -3.78
C ASP A 16 12.99 2.70 -2.80
N VAL A 17 12.53 3.23 -1.65
CA VAL A 17 11.71 2.50 -0.67
C VAL A 17 10.36 3.19 -0.54
N VAL A 18 9.29 2.41 -0.72
CA VAL A 18 7.91 2.86 -0.46
C VAL A 18 7.46 2.32 0.90
N LEU A 19 7.12 3.22 1.82
CA LEU A 19 6.69 2.90 3.18
C LEU A 19 5.22 3.30 3.41
N LEU A 20 4.40 2.37 3.89
CA LEU A 20 3.08 2.68 4.44
C LEU A 20 3.22 3.22 5.87
N SER A 21 3.12 4.55 6.04
CA SER A 21 3.16 5.21 7.35
C SER A 21 2.05 6.28 7.47
N PRO A 22 0.77 5.88 7.66
CA PRO A 22 -0.38 6.77 7.54
C PRO A 22 -0.57 7.77 8.70
N GLY A 23 0.18 7.65 9.80
CA GLY A 23 0.16 8.62 10.92
C GLY A 23 -1.15 8.71 11.71
N GLY A 24 -2.22 8.03 11.30
CA GLY A 24 -3.55 8.07 11.91
C GLY A 24 -4.20 6.69 12.10
N THR A 25 -5.34 6.70 12.80
CA THR A 25 -6.17 5.50 13.03
C THR A 25 -6.65 4.90 11.71
N SER A 26 -7.02 3.62 11.71
CA SER A 26 -7.49 2.90 10.51
C SER A 26 -9.01 2.74 10.42
N PHE A 27 -9.74 3.14 11.46
CA PHE A 27 -11.16 2.84 11.66
C PHE A 27 -12.13 3.56 10.71
N ASP A 28 -11.61 4.49 9.92
CA ASP A 28 -12.33 5.18 8.85
C ASP A 28 -12.60 4.29 7.63
N ALA A 29 -11.72 3.32 7.36
CA ALA A 29 -11.79 2.47 6.17
C ALA A 29 -11.49 0.98 6.43
N PHE A 30 -11.06 0.62 7.64
CA PHE A 30 -10.66 -0.74 8.01
C PHE A 30 -11.11 -1.07 9.44
N ARG A 31 -11.31 -2.36 9.74
CA ARG A 31 -11.60 -2.86 11.08
C ARG A 31 -10.47 -2.53 12.06
N ASP A 32 -9.23 -2.68 11.63
CA ASP A 32 -8.04 -2.49 12.46
C ASP A 32 -6.80 -2.18 11.59
N PHE A 33 -5.68 -1.88 12.25
CA PHE A 33 -4.45 -1.53 11.54
C PHE A 33 -3.83 -2.72 10.80
N ALA A 34 -4.10 -3.96 11.25
CA ALA A 34 -3.56 -5.17 10.64
C ALA A 34 -4.24 -5.42 9.30
N GLU A 35 -5.57 -5.28 9.23
CA GLU A 35 -6.34 -5.36 7.99
C GLU A 35 -5.86 -4.32 6.96
N ARG A 36 -5.61 -3.07 7.38
CA ARG A 36 -5.02 -2.03 6.52
C ARG A 36 -3.66 -2.46 5.97
N GLY A 37 -2.82 -3.05 6.83
CA GLY A 37 -1.50 -3.56 6.44
C GLY A 37 -1.57 -4.76 5.49
N ASP A 38 -2.50 -5.68 5.71
CA ASP A 38 -2.70 -6.84 4.85
C ASP A 38 -3.26 -6.43 3.49
N ARG A 39 -4.17 -5.46 3.44
CA ARG A 39 -4.63 -4.86 2.18
C ARG A 39 -3.47 -4.23 1.40
N PHE A 40 -2.57 -3.50 2.06
CA PHE A 40 -1.37 -2.96 1.40
C PHE A 40 -0.49 -4.05 0.80
N LYS A 41 -0.21 -5.13 1.55
CA LYS A 41 0.58 -6.27 1.04
C LYS A 41 -0.08 -6.93 -0.16
N GLU A 42 -1.40 -7.10 -0.12
CA GLU A 42 -2.16 -7.68 -1.23
C GLU A 42 -2.01 -6.85 -2.51
N LEU A 43 -2.22 -5.53 -2.42
CA LEU A 43 -2.08 -4.61 -3.54
C LEU A 43 -0.65 -4.63 -4.12
N VAL A 44 0.37 -4.62 -3.26
CA VAL A 44 1.77 -4.72 -3.71
C VAL A 44 2.05 -6.04 -4.44
N ARG A 45 1.51 -7.17 -3.96
CA ARG A 45 1.65 -8.47 -4.64
C ARG A 45 0.94 -8.50 -5.99
N GLN A 46 -0.23 -7.87 -6.10
CA GLN A 46 -0.96 -7.79 -7.37
C GLN A 46 -0.17 -7.04 -8.45
N LEU A 47 0.58 -5.99 -8.07
CA LEU A 47 1.49 -5.30 -8.99
C LEU A 47 2.62 -6.21 -9.49
N ALA A 48 3.19 -7.06 -8.62
CA ALA A 48 4.25 -7.98 -8.99
C ALA A 48 3.75 -9.15 -9.87
N ALA A 49 2.49 -9.54 -9.75
CA ALA A 49 1.88 -10.62 -10.54
C ALA A 49 1.46 -10.18 -11.97
N GLY A 50 1.44 -8.87 -12.26
CA GLY A 50 1.06 -8.31 -13.55
C GLY A 50 2.24 -7.99 -14.48
N THR A 51 3.43 -8.57 -14.23
CA THR A 51 4.62 -8.42 -15.10
C THR A 51 4.82 -9.65 -15.97
#